data_AF-A0A7C5L1D1-F1
#
_entry.id   AF-A0A7C5L1D1-F1
#
_cell.length_a   1.000
_cell.length_b   1.000
_cell.length_c   1.000
_cell.angle_alpha   90.00
_cell.angle_beta   90.00
_cell.angle_gamma   90.00
#
_symmetry.space_group_name_H-M   'P 1'
#
loop_
_entity.id
_entity.type
_entity.pdbx_description
1 polymer ?
#
loop_
_entity_poly.entity_id
_entity_poly.type
_entity_poly.pdbx_seq_one_letter_code
_entity_poly.pdbx_strand_id
1 'polypeptide(L)'
;MCCCIRVITIEVTKSLCRPLFLSLAVVVACIIFIFNYLPKLNSLSLLERIKNNGQLVVATRNSPTTYYEGADGPAGLEYEMVKMFADDLGVNLTLVIPDSFDDLLDKISKND
;
A
#
# COMPACT_ATOMS: atom_id res chain seq x y z
N MET A 1 -61.43 -27.26 28.24
CA MET A 1 -60.95 -27.02 26.86
C MET A 1 -60.31 -25.64 26.77
N CYS A 2 -59.04 -25.46 27.16
CA CYS A 2 -58.35 -24.15 27.04
C CYS A 2 -56.81 -24.26 26.94
N CYS A 3 -56.24 -25.41 26.56
CA CYS A 3 -54.77 -25.61 26.64
C CYS A 3 -54.04 -25.63 25.27
N CYS A 4 -54.73 -25.78 24.13
CA CYS A 4 -54.03 -26.02 22.85
C CYS A 4 -53.58 -24.77 22.06
N ILE A 5 -54.07 -23.57 22.35
CA ILE A 5 -53.77 -22.38 21.52
C ILE A 5 -52.39 -21.76 21.82
N ARG A 6 -51.80 -22.01 22.99
CA ARG A 6 -50.51 -21.39 23.39
C ARG A 6 -49.26 -22.03 22.79
N VAL A 7 -49.38 -23.24 22.22
CA VAL A 7 -48.23 -23.98 21.67
C VAL A 7 -47.92 -23.53 20.24
N ILE A 8 -48.96 -23.25 19.43
CA ILE A 8 -48.82 -22.94 18.01
C ILE A 8 -48.13 -21.57 17.77
N THR A 9 -48.32 -20.57 18.64
CA THR A 9 -47.69 -19.25 18.48
C THR A 9 -46.18 -19.26 18.75
N ILE A 10 -45.69 -20.15 19.60
CA ILE A 10 -44.27 -20.26 20.00
C ILE A 10 -43.45 -21.01 18.94
N GLU A 11 -44.06 -21.97 18.23
CA GLU A 11 -43.42 -22.72 17.15
C GLU A 11 -43.17 -21.83 15.91
N VAL A 12 -44.16 -21.00 15.55
CA VAL A 12 -44.09 -20.11 14.36
C VAL A 12 -43.13 -18.94 14.59
N THR A 13 -43.04 -18.40 15.82
CA THR A 13 -42.06 -17.33 16.15
C THR A 13 -40.61 -17.82 16.09
N LYS A 14 -40.33 -19.07 16.47
CA LYS A 14 -38.97 -19.66 16.37
C LYS A 14 -38.57 -20.01 14.94
N SER A 15 -39.52 -20.46 14.10
CA SER A 15 -39.27 -20.83 12.71
C SER A 15 -39.06 -19.61 11.79
N LEU A 16 -39.73 -18.49 12.08
CA LEU A 16 -39.59 -17.25 11.31
C LEU A 16 -38.42 -16.35 11.78
N CYS A 17 -38.04 -16.44 13.07
CA CYS A 17 -36.98 -15.61 13.66
C CYS A 17 -35.57 -16.23 13.53
N ARG A 18 -35.45 -17.57 13.44
CA ARG A 18 -34.16 -18.26 13.20
C ARG A 18 -33.52 -17.94 11.84
N PRO A 19 -34.21 -17.95 10.68
CA PRO A 19 -33.60 -17.60 9.40
C PRO A 19 -33.29 -16.10 9.33
N LEU A 20 -34.07 -15.25 10.01
CA LEU A 20 -33.87 -13.80 10.03
C LEU A 20 -32.67 -13.37 10.90
N PHE A 21 -32.47 -14.05 12.03
CA PHE A 21 -31.29 -13.85 12.87
C PHE A 21 -30.03 -14.47 12.25
N LEU A 22 -30.14 -15.63 11.60
CA LEU A 22 -29.04 -16.24 10.85
C LEU A 22 -28.65 -15.41 9.63
N SER A 23 -29.61 -14.87 8.87
CA SER A 23 -29.32 -14.02 7.72
C SER A 23 -28.67 -12.71 8.14
N LEU A 24 -29.15 -12.07 9.22
CA LEU A 24 -28.52 -10.89 9.80
C LEU A 24 -27.10 -11.18 10.29
N ALA A 25 -26.88 -12.31 10.97
CA ALA A 25 -25.56 -12.70 11.46
C ALA A 25 -24.57 -12.99 10.31
N VAL A 26 -25.03 -13.61 9.22
CA VAL A 26 -24.20 -13.85 8.02
C VAL A 26 -23.85 -12.52 7.34
N VAL A 27 -24.81 -11.61 7.19
CA VAL A 27 -24.56 -10.27 6.62
C VAL A 27 -23.55 -9.50 7.46
N VAL A 28 -23.70 -9.51 8.80
CA VAL A 28 -22.75 -8.86 9.72
C VAL A 28 -21.36 -9.51 9.65
N ALA A 29 -21.27 -10.84 9.58
CA ALA A 29 -20.00 -11.54 9.41
C ALA A 29 -19.32 -11.21 8.07
N CYS A 30 -20.08 -11.13 6.97
CA CYS A 30 -19.57 -10.69 5.68
C CYS A 30 -19.07 -9.24 5.72
N ILE A 31 -19.82 -8.34 6.37
CA ILE A 31 -19.40 -6.94 6.56
C ILE A 31 -18.08 -6.89 7.34
N ILE A 32 -17.97 -7.59 8.47
CA ILE A 32 -16.73 -7.64 9.27
C ILE A 32 -15.57 -8.21 8.44
N PHE A 33 -15.80 -9.27 7.65
CA PHE A 33 -14.79 -9.88 6.79
C PHE A 33 -14.31 -8.92 5.71
N ILE A 34 -15.23 -8.23 5.03
CA ILE A 34 -14.91 -7.22 4.01
C ILE A 34 -14.12 -6.07 4.63
N PHE A 35 -14.60 -5.48 5.73
CA PHE A 35 -13.94 -4.32 6.36
C PHE A 35 -12.52 -4.63 6.87
N ASN A 36 -12.25 -5.87 7.32
CA ASN A 36 -10.92 -6.24 7.83
C ASN A 36 -9.95 -6.71 6.73
N TYR A 37 -10.43 -7.32 5.64
CA TYR A 37 -9.55 -7.86 4.59
C TYR A 37 -9.37 -6.93 3.38
N LEU A 38 -10.38 -6.15 3.01
CA LEU A 38 -10.33 -5.25 1.85
C LEU A 38 -9.22 -4.18 1.91
N PRO A 39 -8.94 -3.51 3.05
CA PRO A 39 -7.87 -2.51 3.10
C PRO A 39 -6.47 -3.13 2.96
N LYS A 40 -6.32 -4.43 3.23
CA LYS A 40 -5.03 -5.13 3.17
C LYS A 40 -4.61 -5.46 1.73
N LEU A 41 -5.55 -5.48 0.78
CA LEU A 41 -5.22 -5.60 -0.64
C LEU A 41 -4.75 -4.29 -1.27
N ASN A 42 -5.04 -3.14 -0.64
CA ASN A 42 -4.81 -1.84 -1.26
C ASN A 42 -3.49 -1.18 -0.81
N SER A 43 -2.56 -1.94 -0.24
CA SER A 43 -1.21 -1.45 0.02
C SER A 43 -0.41 -1.50 -1.29
N LEU A 44 -0.38 -0.39 -2.01
CA LEU A 44 0.49 -0.21 -3.18
C LEU A 44 1.92 -0.57 -2.79
N SER A 45 2.53 -1.46 -3.57
CA SER A 45 3.94 -1.80 -3.40
C SER A 45 4.82 -0.57 -3.63
N LEU A 46 6.06 -0.58 -3.12
CA LEU A 46 7.00 0.53 -3.34
C LEU A 46 7.18 0.82 -4.83
N LEU A 47 7.30 -0.24 -5.64
CA LEU A 47 7.43 -0.12 -7.09
C LEU A 47 6.21 0.54 -7.74
N GLU A 48 5.00 0.14 -7.34
CA GLU A 48 3.76 0.76 -7.83
C GLU A 48 3.65 2.22 -7.41
N ARG A 49 4.11 2.58 -6.21
CA ARG A 49 4.18 3.99 -5.78
C ARG A 49 5.13 4.80 -6.65
N ILE A 50 6.32 4.28 -6.95
CA ILE A 50 7.30 4.92 -7.84
C ILE A 50 6.69 5.12 -9.23
N LYS A 51 6.06 4.07 -9.79
CA LYS A 51 5.39 4.13 -11.10
C LYS A 51 4.22 5.11 -11.12
N ASN A 52 3.38 5.14 -10.08
CA ASN A 52 2.27 6.09 -9.97
C ASN A 52 2.73 7.53 -9.81
N ASN A 53 3.80 7.76 -9.04
CA ASN A 53 4.36 9.09 -8.84
C ASN A 53 5.11 9.60 -10.08
N GLY A 54 5.54 8.69 -10.97
CA GLY A 54 6.25 9.02 -12.20
C GLY A 54 7.68 9.53 -11.96
N GLN A 55 8.24 9.29 -10.77
CA GLN A 55 9.56 9.77 -10.38
C GLN A 55 10.29 8.74 -9.51
N LEU A 56 11.57 8.52 -9.82
CA LEU A 56 12.52 7.78 -9.00
C LEU A 56 13.46 8.78 -8.32
N VAL A 57 13.31 8.94 -7.01
CA VAL A 57 14.19 9.78 -6.20
C VAL A 57 15.35 8.95 -5.68
N VAL A 58 16.58 9.37 -5.94
CA VAL A 58 17.80 8.66 -5.52
C VAL A 58 18.72 9.61 -4.77
N ALA A 59 19.02 9.25 -3.52
CA ALA A 59 20.04 9.93 -2.73
C ALA A 59 21.43 9.41 -3.13
N THR A 60 22.33 10.32 -3.49
CA THR A 60 23.72 10.00 -3.85
C THR A 60 24.67 11.06 -3.31
N ARG A 61 25.98 10.85 -3.43
CA ARG A 61 27.02 11.81 -3.03
C ARG A 61 27.80 12.29 -4.24
N ASN A 62 28.35 13.49 -4.14
CA ASN A 62 29.29 13.99 -5.13
C ASN A 62 30.65 13.27 -4.97
N SER A 63 30.95 12.35 -5.87
CA SER A 63 32.21 11.60 -5.93
C SER A 63 32.43 11.09 -7.36
N PRO A 64 33.69 11.04 -7.86
CA PRO A 64 33.99 10.55 -9.21
C PRO A 64 33.47 9.13 -9.52
N THR A 65 33.27 8.32 -8.48
CA THR A 65 32.79 6.93 -8.60
C THR A 65 31.27 6.79 -8.55
N THR A 66 30.54 7.79 -8.06
CA THR A 66 29.08 7.74 -7.86
C THR A 66 28.38 8.68 -8.84
N TYR A 67 28.31 9.97 -8.49
CA TYR A 67 27.76 11.07 -9.26
C TYR A 67 28.74 12.23 -9.20
N TYR A 68 29.02 12.86 -10.35
CA TYR A 68 29.74 14.12 -10.44
C TYR A 68 29.22 14.92 -11.63
N GLU A 69 29.44 16.24 -11.61
CA GLU A 69 29.14 17.10 -12.74
C GLU A 69 30.39 17.27 -13.61
N GLY A 70 30.33 16.71 -14.82
CA GLY A 70 31.37 16.84 -15.84
C GLY A 70 31.11 18.04 -16.76
N ALA A 71 31.97 18.21 -17.76
CA ALA A 71 31.83 19.29 -18.75
C ALA A 71 30.53 19.19 -19.57
N ASP A 72 30.06 17.96 -19.80
CA ASP A 72 28.85 17.66 -20.59
C ASP A 72 27.60 17.45 -19.72
N GLY A 73 27.69 17.68 -18.40
CA GLY A 73 26.59 17.53 -17.45
C GLY A 73 26.78 16.38 -16.45
N PRO A 74 25.69 15.85 -15.87
CA PRO A 74 25.74 14.82 -14.83
C PRO A 74 26.32 13.51 -15.37
N ALA A 75 27.31 12.97 -14.67
CA ALA A 75 28.03 11.77 -15.05
C ALA A 75 28.37 10.92 -13.81
N GLY A 76 28.76 9.67 -14.04
CA GLY A 76 29.18 8.75 -12.98
C GLY A 76 28.61 7.35 -13.18
N LEU A 77 29.27 6.35 -12.61
CA LEU A 77 28.86 4.95 -12.77
C LEU A 77 27.46 4.72 -12.19
N GLU A 78 27.22 5.17 -10.96
CA GLU A 78 25.93 5.01 -10.30
C GLU A 78 24.85 5.86 -10.97
N TYR A 79 25.19 7.06 -11.45
CA TYR A 79 24.26 7.91 -12.20
C TYR A 79 23.72 7.19 -13.44
N GLU A 80 24.61 6.64 -14.29
CA GLU A 80 24.21 5.95 -15.51
C GLU A 80 23.40 4.68 -15.22
N MET A 81 23.79 3.91 -14.19
CA MET A 81 23.05 2.72 -13.76
C MET A 81 21.62 3.06 -13.34
N VAL A 82 21.47 4.10 -12.51
CA VAL A 82 20.17 4.53 -11.99
C VAL A 82 19.33 5.18 -13.09
N LYS A 83 19.94 5.91 -14.01
CA LYS A 83 19.26 6.50 -15.17
C LYS A 83 18.66 5.41 -16.06
N MET A 84 19.45 4.40 -16.44
CA MET A 84 18.95 3.26 -17.21
C MET A 84 17.82 2.52 -16.47
N PHE A 85 17.90 2.42 -15.14
CA PHE A 85 16.84 1.82 -14.33
C PHE A 85 15.56 2.66 -14.32
N ALA A 86 15.68 3.99 -14.23
CA ALA A 86 14.53 4.90 -14.32
C ALA A 86 13.87 4.85 -15.71
N ASP A 87 14.69 4.78 -16.77
CA ASP A 87 14.23 4.65 -18.16
C ASP A 87 13.49 3.32 -18.39
N ASP A 88 13.99 2.21 -17.85
CA ASP A 88 13.32 0.89 -17.87
C ASP A 88 11.96 0.92 -17.15
N LEU A 89 11.89 1.66 -16.04
CA LEU A 89 10.64 1.88 -15.30
C LEU A 89 9.69 2.88 -15.98
N GLY A 90 10.17 3.69 -16.93
CA GLY A 90 9.41 4.76 -17.57
C GLY A 90 9.11 5.94 -16.66
N VAL A 91 10.00 6.25 -15.70
CA VAL A 91 9.85 7.33 -14.72
C VAL A 91 10.99 8.34 -14.78
N ASN A 92 10.77 9.56 -14.28
CA ASN A 92 11.81 10.58 -14.25
C ASN A 92 12.79 10.35 -13.09
N LEU A 93 14.09 10.41 -13.37
CA LEU A 93 15.13 10.37 -12.34
C LEU A 93 15.26 11.73 -11.63
N THR A 94 15.33 11.73 -10.30
CA THR A 94 15.63 12.92 -9.50
C THR A 94 16.69 12.59 -8.46
N LEU A 95 17.80 13.32 -8.49
CA LEU A 95 18.93 13.11 -7.60
C LEU A 95 18.86 14.05 -6.41
N VAL A 96 19.14 13.51 -5.22
CA VAL A 96 19.26 14.25 -3.98
C VAL A 96 20.69 14.10 -3.47
N ILE A 97 21.39 15.22 -3.29
CA ILE A 97 22.79 15.24 -2.87
C ILE A 97 22.86 15.93 -1.50
N PRO A 98 22.79 15.18 -0.40
CA PRO A 98 22.94 15.74 0.94
C PRO A 98 24.40 16.15 1.21
N ASP A 99 24.56 17.12 2.11
CA ASP A 99 25.86 17.70 2.45
C ASP A 99 26.75 16.76 3.28
N SER A 100 26.14 15.82 4.02
CA SER A 100 26.83 14.85 4.86
C SER A 100 26.34 13.42 4.64
N PHE A 101 27.18 12.45 5.02
CA PHE A 101 26.81 11.04 4.96
C PHE A 101 25.73 10.68 6.00
N ASP A 102 25.74 11.32 7.17
CA ASP A 102 24.72 11.11 8.19
C ASP A 102 23.35 11.60 7.70
N ASP A 103 23.29 12.77 7.04
CA ASP A 103 22.06 13.28 6.44
C ASP A 103 21.52 12.36 5.32
N LEU A 104 22.42 11.70 4.58
CA LEU A 104 22.04 10.72 3.57
C LEU A 104 21.33 9.52 4.22
N LEU A 105 21.91 8.97 5.29
CA LEU A 105 21.33 7.85 6.02
C LEU A 105 20.00 8.22 6.69
N ASP A 106 19.91 9.44 7.23
CA ASP A 106 18.69 9.96 7.84
C ASP A 106 17.54 10.08 6.80
N LYS A 107 17.84 10.57 5.60
CA LYS A 107 16.86 10.66 4.50
C LYS A 107 16.33 9.30 4.08
N ILE A 108 17.22 8.31 3.92
CA ILE A 108 16.81 6.94 3.57
C ILE A 108 15.97 6.32 4.70
N SER A 109 16.32 6.57 5.96
CA SER A 109 15.60 6.05 7.12
C SER A 109 14.19 6.63 7.26
N LYS A 110 14.01 7.89 6.87
CA LYS A 110 12.70 8.59 6.92
C LYS A 110 11.83 8.34 5.69
N ASN A 111 12.37 7.75 4.61
CA ASN A 111 11.73 7.67 3.28
C ASN A 111 11.34 9.05 2.72
N ASP A 112 12.22 10.03 2.90
CA ASP A 112 12.07 11.41 2.40
C ASP A 112 12.77 11.61 1.05
#